data_AF-A0A7C3L9M6-F1
#
_entry.id   AF-A0A7C3L9M6-F1
#
_cell.length_a   1.000
_cell.length_b   1.000
_cell.length_c   1.000
_cell.angle_alpha   90.00
_cell.angle_beta   90.00
_cell.angle_gamma   90.00
#
_symmetry.space_group_name_H-M   'P 1'
#
loop_
_entity.id
_entity.type
_entity.pdbx_description
1 polymer ?
#
loop_
_entity_poly.entity_id
_entity_poly.type
_entity_poly.pdbx_seq_one_letter_code
_entity_poly.pdbx_strand_id
1 'polypeptide(L)'
;AINSPLLEDVNLAGAHGILVNITAGMNLSIGEFEEVGNTVKEFASENATVVVGTVIDPEMSDELRVTVVATGLGREEAYEEPPMQLVQKRVVNNDEEVDYKALDRPTVIRNDMSAEQAALKEGTNLDFLDVPAFLRRQAD
;
A
#
# COMPACT_ATOMS: atom_id res chain seq x y z
N ALA A 1 -2.44 -29.99 -16.02
CA ALA A 1 -1.28 -29.94 -15.10
C ALA A 1 -1.63 -29.68 -13.63
N ILE A 2 -2.91 -29.53 -13.25
CA ILE A 2 -3.31 -29.09 -11.88
C ILE A 2 -3.58 -30.27 -10.93
N ASN A 3 -3.71 -31.49 -11.46
CA ASN A 3 -3.67 -32.73 -10.67
C ASN A 3 -2.22 -33.20 -10.50
N SER A 4 -1.42 -32.44 -9.76
CA SER A 4 -0.12 -32.93 -9.30
C SER A 4 -0.32 -33.64 -7.96
N PRO A 5 0.24 -34.85 -7.74
CA PRO A 5 0.20 -35.52 -6.44
C PRO A 5 0.79 -34.68 -5.29
N LEU A 6 1.56 -33.64 -5.60
CA LEU A 6 2.09 -32.67 -4.63
C LEU A 6 1.06 -31.59 -4.20
N LEU A 7 -0.09 -31.51 -4.88
CA LEU A 7 -1.16 -30.53 -4.67
C LEU A 7 -2.45 -31.14 -4.08
N GLU A 8 -2.53 -32.46 -3.94
CA GLU A 8 -3.74 -33.13 -3.42
C GLU A 8 -4.08 -32.70 -1.97
N ASP A 9 -3.07 -32.31 -1.20
CA ASP A 9 -3.22 -31.83 0.19
C ASP A 9 -3.13 -30.29 0.33
N VAL A 10 -2.87 -29.55 -0.76
CA VAL A 10 -2.65 -28.10 -0.72
C VAL A 10 -3.75 -27.37 -1.47
N ASN A 11 -4.66 -26.76 -0.71
CA ASN A 11 -5.71 -25.92 -1.28
C ASN A 11 -5.12 -24.59 -1.81
N LEU A 12 -4.92 -24.52 -3.13
CA LEU A 12 -4.47 -23.32 -3.86
C LEU A 12 -5.43 -22.13 -3.71
N ALA A 13 -6.70 -22.36 -3.34
CA ALA A 13 -7.69 -21.30 -3.15
C ALA A 13 -7.30 -20.33 -2.02
N GLY A 14 -6.43 -20.74 -1.09
CA GLY A 14 -5.92 -19.89 -0.02
C GLY A 14 -4.65 -19.11 -0.39
N ALA A 15 -4.10 -19.26 -1.59
CA ALA A 15 -2.87 -18.58 -1.99
C ALA A 15 -3.17 -17.09 -2.31
N HIS A 16 -2.47 -16.18 -1.63
CA HIS A 16 -2.56 -14.73 -1.86
C HIS A 16 -1.55 -14.25 -2.91
N GLY A 17 -0.52 -15.06 -3.19
CA GLY A 17 0.48 -14.76 -4.20
C GLY A 17 0.85 -16.01 -4.97
N ILE A 18 0.81 -15.97 -6.30
CA ILE A 18 1.21 -17.08 -7.15
C ILE A 18 2.22 -16.58 -8.19
N LEU A 19 3.35 -17.29 -8.30
CA LEU A 19 4.33 -17.10 -9.36
C LEU A 19 4.28 -18.30 -10.30
N VAL A 20 4.08 -18.02 -11.59
CA VAL A 20 4.07 -19.02 -12.66
C VAL A 20 5.27 -18.77 -13.54
N ASN A 21 6.06 -19.82 -13.79
CA ASN A 21 7.11 -19.81 -14.80
C ASN A 21 6.75 -20.79 -15.91
N ILE A 22 6.65 -20.27 -17.13
CA ILE A 22 6.38 -21.04 -18.34
C ILE A 22 7.70 -21.14 -19.11
N THR A 23 8.22 -22.35 -19.29
CA THR A 23 9.38 -22.60 -20.14
C THR A 23 8.93 -23.35 -21.39
N ALA A 24 9.21 -22.77 -22.54
CA ALA A 24 8.78 -23.29 -23.83
C ALA A 24 9.79 -22.96 -24.93
N GLY A 25 9.67 -23.65 -26.06
CA GLY A 25 10.44 -23.35 -27.27
C GLY A 25 10.04 -22.04 -27.93
N MET A 26 10.64 -21.73 -29.09
CA MET A 26 10.32 -20.53 -29.87
C MET A 26 8.88 -20.50 -30.40
N ASN A 27 8.17 -21.63 -30.34
CA ASN A 27 6.83 -21.81 -30.87
C ASN A 27 5.72 -21.47 -29.85
N LEU A 28 6.05 -20.91 -28.68
CA LEU A 28 5.03 -20.53 -27.68
C LEU A 28 4.07 -19.49 -28.26
N SER A 29 2.79 -19.84 -28.31
CA SER A 29 1.73 -18.93 -28.74
C SER A 29 1.18 -18.10 -27.57
N ILE A 30 0.60 -16.95 -27.91
CA ILE A 30 -0.10 -16.13 -26.91
C ILE A 30 -1.33 -16.86 -26.33
N GLY A 31 -1.98 -17.71 -27.12
CA GLY A 31 -3.13 -18.49 -26.68
C GLY A 31 -2.77 -19.48 -25.56
N GLU A 32 -1.65 -20.19 -25.71
CA GLU A 32 -1.15 -21.10 -24.67
C GLU A 32 -0.74 -20.34 -23.41
N PHE A 33 -0.10 -19.17 -23.57
CA PHE A 33 0.25 -18.31 -22.44
C PHE A 33 -1.01 -17.86 -21.66
N GLU A 34 -2.04 -17.40 -22.37
CA GLU A 34 -3.32 -16.99 -21.78
C GLU A 34 -4.06 -18.17 -21.13
N GLU A 35 -4.07 -19.34 -21.76
CA GLU A 35 -4.70 -20.55 -21.22
C GLU A 35 -4.07 -20.95 -19.89
N VAL A 36 -2.73 -20.99 -19.80
CA VAL A 36 -2.02 -21.28 -18.55
C VAL A 36 -2.34 -20.22 -17.49
N GLY A 37 -2.26 -18.94 -17.84
CA GLY A 37 -2.53 -17.84 -16.91
C GLY A 37 -3.95 -17.86 -16.35
N ASN A 38 -4.95 -18.03 -17.23
CA ASN A 38 -6.36 -18.13 -16.84
C ASN A 38 -6.61 -19.35 -15.97
N THR A 39 -6.05 -20.50 -16.35
CA THR A 39 -6.20 -21.72 -15.57
C THR A 39 -5.65 -21.49 -14.16
N VAL A 40 -4.44 -20.97 -13.97
CA VAL A 40 -3.91 -20.72 -12.61
C VAL A 40 -4.76 -19.74 -11.81
N LYS A 41 -5.32 -18.72 -12.46
CA LYS A 41 -6.18 -17.72 -11.82
C LYS A 41 -7.47 -18.33 -11.27
N GLU A 42 -8.06 -19.31 -11.94
CA GLU A 42 -9.27 -20.01 -11.49
C GLU A 42 -9.08 -20.80 -10.19
N PHE A 43 -7.85 -21.26 -9.92
CA PHE A 43 -7.53 -21.99 -8.68
C PHE A 43 -7.00 -21.10 -7.56
N ALA A 44 -6.77 -19.81 -7.83
CA ALA A 44 -6.27 -18.85 -6.86
C ALA A 44 -7.41 -18.20 -6.05
N SER A 45 -7.07 -17.51 -4.96
CA SER A 45 -8.03 -16.63 -4.26
C SER A 45 -8.46 -15.45 -5.17
N GLU A 46 -9.68 -14.92 -4.99
CA GLU A 46 -10.17 -13.75 -5.75
C GLU A 46 -9.25 -12.53 -5.63
N ASN A 47 -8.58 -12.39 -4.47
CA ASN A 47 -7.65 -11.31 -4.18
C ASN A 47 -6.18 -11.70 -4.37
N ALA A 48 -5.90 -12.84 -5.00
CA ALA A 48 -4.54 -13.31 -5.20
C ALA A 48 -3.81 -12.47 -6.26
N THR A 49 -2.57 -12.09 -5.96
CA THR A 49 -1.66 -11.53 -6.96
C THR A 49 -1.01 -12.66 -7.74
N VAL A 50 -1.30 -12.74 -9.04
CA VAL A 50 -0.70 -13.74 -9.93
C VAL A 50 0.32 -13.06 -10.85
N VAL A 51 1.56 -13.56 -10.82
CA VAL A 51 2.65 -13.11 -11.69
C VAL A 51 3.03 -14.25 -12.61
N VAL A 52 2.94 -14.02 -13.92
CA VAL A 52 3.30 -15.01 -14.94
C VAL A 52 4.55 -14.55 -15.67
N GLY A 53 5.58 -15.39 -15.63
CA GLY A 53 6.84 -15.21 -16.36
C GLY A 53 7.04 -16.31 -17.39
N THR A 54 7.80 -15.98 -18.43
CA THR A 54 8.12 -16.90 -19.52
C THR A 54 9.63 -16.94 -19.76
N VAL A 55 10.15 -18.14 -19.96
CA VAL A 55 11.53 -18.41 -20.39
C VAL A 55 11.48 -19.11 -21.73
N ILE A 56 12.24 -18.62 -22.71
CA ILE A 56 12.37 -19.24 -24.02
C ILE A 56 13.62 -20.12 -24.03
N ASP A 57 13.42 -21.42 -24.22
CA ASP A 57 14.48 -22.41 -24.36
C ASP A 57 14.50 -22.96 -25.81
N PRO A 58 15.47 -22.56 -26.65
CA PRO A 58 15.54 -23.02 -28.04
C PRO A 58 15.75 -24.52 -28.21
N GLU A 59 16.23 -25.23 -27.17
CA GLU A 59 16.41 -26.69 -27.22
C GLU A 59 15.10 -27.45 -26.99
N MET A 60 14.07 -26.78 -26.44
CA MET A 60 12.72 -27.35 -26.31
C MET A 60 11.97 -27.24 -27.64
N SER A 61 11.43 -28.37 -28.10
CA SER A 61 10.54 -28.43 -29.28
C SER A 61 9.21 -29.03 -28.88
N ASP A 62 8.12 -28.33 -29.18
CA ASP A 62 6.73 -28.79 -28.98
C ASP A 62 6.39 -29.25 -27.55
N GLU A 63 7.19 -28.84 -26.58
CA GLU A 63 6.98 -29.10 -25.16
C GLU A 63 6.82 -27.81 -24.38
N LEU A 64 6.00 -27.86 -23.33
CA LEU A 64 5.73 -26.74 -22.45
C LEU A 64 5.87 -27.20 -20.99
N ARG A 65 6.75 -26.53 -20.24
CA ARG A 65 7.00 -26.80 -18.83
C ARG A 65 6.46 -25.66 -17.99
N VAL A 66 5.46 -25.95 -17.17
CA VAL A 66 4.91 -24.98 -16.21
C VAL A 66 5.41 -25.31 -14.82
N THR A 67 5.99 -24.31 -14.15
CA THR A 67 6.32 -24.36 -12.73
C THR A 67 5.45 -23.35 -12.00
N VAL A 68 4.75 -23.80 -10.95
CA VAL A 68 3.88 -22.94 -10.14
C VAL A 68 4.42 -22.90 -8.72
N VAL A 69 4.55 -21.69 -8.18
CA VAL A 69 4.92 -21.45 -6.79
C VAL A 69 3.79 -20.67 -6.13
N ALA A 70 3.09 -21.30 -5.19
CA ALA A 70 2.03 -20.69 -4.42
C ALA A 70 2.55 -20.21 -3.05
N THR A 71 2.17 -19.00 -2.67
CA THR A 71 2.58 -18.34 -1.43
C THR A 71 1.38 -17.74 -0.71
N GLY A 72 1.51 -17.48 0.60
CA GLY A 72 0.41 -16.98 1.41
C GLY A 72 -0.69 -18.00 1.68
N LEU A 73 -0.37 -19.30 1.57
CA LEU A 73 -1.28 -20.40 1.93
C LEU A 73 -1.58 -20.39 3.43
N GLY A 74 -2.82 -20.65 3.81
CA GLY A 74 -3.22 -20.85 5.22
C GLY A 74 -3.32 -19.57 6.06
N ARG A 75 -3.24 -18.38 5.45
CA ARG A 75 -3.68 -17.14 6.10
C ARG A 75 -5.16 -16.92 5.81
N GLU A 76 -6.02 -17.15 6.81
CA GLU A 76 -7.31 -16.48 6.85
C GLU A 76 -7.04 -15.02 7.22
N GLU A 77 -6.81 -14.16 6.22
CA GLU A 77 -6.86 -12.73 6.47
C GLU A 77 -8.33 -12.35 6.61
N ALA A 78 -8.81 -12.34 7.86
CA ALA A 78 -9.89 -11.44 8.23
C ALA A 78 -9.40 -10.04 7.87
N TYR A 79 -9.78 -9.56 6.68
CA TYR A 79 -9.75 -8.15 6.35
C TYR A 79 -10.74 -7.46 7.30
N GLU A 80 -10.34 -7.25 8.56
CA GLU A 80 -10.98 -6.29 9.42
C GLU A 80 -10.63 -4.92 8.81
N GLU A 81 -11.55 -4.39 7.99
CA GLU A 81 -11.51 -2.97 7.68
C GLU A 81 -11.42 -2.23 9.02
N PRO A 82 -10.37 -1.42 9.23
CA PRO A 82 -10.26 -0.68 10.48
C PRO A 82 -11.54 0.14 10.64
N PRO A 83 -12.19 0.09 11.81
CA PRO A 83 -13.48 0.73 11.99
C PRO A 83 -13.34 2.19 11.62
N MET A 84 -14.10 2.62 10.61
CA MET A 84 -14.12 4.01 10.16
C MET A 84 -14.42 4.90 11.37
N GLN A 85 -13.40 5.56 11.91
CA GLN A 85 -13.61 6.56 12.96
C GLN A 85 -14.26 7.77 12.30
N LEU A 86 -15.57 7.89 12.47
CA LEU A 86 -16.29 9.12 12.19
C LEU A 86 -15.67 10.21 13.07
N VAL A 87 -14.83 11.05 12.46
CA VAL A 87 -14.31 12.25 13.11
C VAL A 87 -15.51 13.16 13.32
N GLN A 88 -16.13 13.07 14.51
CA GLN A 88 -17.16 14.01 14.89
C GLN A 88 -16.50 15.38 14.92
N LYS A 89 -16.87 16.24 13.97
CA LYS A 89 -16.50 17.65 13.98
C LYS A 89 -16.94 18.18 15.35
N ARG A 90 -15.98 18.37 16.25
CA ARG A 90 -16.22 19.00 17.54
C ARG A 90 -16.65 20.42 17.20
N VAL A 91 -17.95 20.67 17.28
CA VAL A 91 -18.47 22.03 17.25
C VAL A 91 -18.01 22.62 18.57
N VAL A 92 -16.85 23.27 18.53
CA VAL A 92 -16.39 24.10 19.63
C VAL A 92 -17.38 25.25 19.67
N ASN A 93 -18.24 25.26 20.68
CA ASN A 93 -19.07 26.41 21.01
C ASN A 93 -18.16 27.49 21.60
N ASN A 94 -17.26 28.03 20.79
CA ASN A 94 -16.68 29.33 21.02
C ASN A 94 -17.37 30.25 20.03
N ASP A 95 -18.10 31.25 20.54
CA ASP A 95 -18.58 32.40 19.78
C ASP A 95 -17.40 33.29 19.32
N GLU A 96 -16.33 32.67 18.83
CA GLU A 96 -15.23 33.32 18.15
C GLU A 96 -15.49 33.15 16.66
N GLU A 97 -15.93 34.23 16.02
CA GLU A 97 -16.09 34.31 14.58
C GLU A 97 -14.75 33.96 13.93
N VAL A 98 -14.66 32.76 13.34
CA VAL A 98 -13.44 32.31 12.65
C VAL A 98 -13.21 33.26 11.48
N ASP A 99 -12.16 34.07 11.54
CA ASP A 99 -11.83 35.00 10.46
C ASP A 99 -11.29 34.23 9.25
N TYR A 100 -12.20 33.84 8.36
CA TYR A 100 -11.88 33.12 7.12
C TYR A 100 -10.95 33.92 6.20
N LYS A 101 -10.86 35.26 6.32
CA LYS A 101 -9.93 36.06 5.50
C LYS A 101 -8.47 35.82 5.89
N ALA A 102 -8.21 35.40 7.13
CA ALA A 102 -6.88 34.95 7.53
C ALA A 102 -6.46 33.67 6.80
N LEU A 103 -7.43 32.86 6.35
CA LEU A 103 -7.19 31.60 5.67
C LEU A 103 -6.72 31.75 4.21
N ASP A 104 -6.98 32.90 3.58
CA ASP A 104 -6.59 33.21 2.20
C ASP A 104 -5.08 33.42 2.02
N ARG A 105 -4.36 33.69 3.12
CA ARG A 105 -2.90 33.86 3.08
C ARG A 105 -2.20 32.51 3.24
N PRO A 106 -1.11 32.24 2.50
CA PRO A 106 -0.32 31.02 2.67
C PRO A 106 0.08 30.75 4.12
N THR A 107 0.03 29.49 4.55
CA THR A 107 0.31 29.06 5.93
C THR A 107 1.64 29.58 6.48
N VAL A 108 2.67 29.66 5.63
CA VAL A 108 4.01 30.18 6.02
C VAL A 108 3.91 31.60 6.57
N ILE A 109 3.15 32.47 5.91
CA ILE A 109 2.98 33.89 6.31
C ILE A 109 2.08 34.01 7.55
N ARG A 110 1.09 33.13 7.68
CA ARG A 110 0.18 33.13 8.86
C ARG A 110 0.91 32.71 10.14
N ASN A 111 1.85 31.78 10.02
CA ASN A 111 2.59 31.26 11.17
C ASN A 111 3.60 32.28 11.71
N ASP A 112 4.19 33.11 10.84
CA ASP A 112 5.08 34.20 11.26
C ASP A 112 4.33 35.28 12.04
N MET A 113 3.14 35.69 11.58
CA MET A 113 2.34 36.71 12.28
C MET A 113 1.82 36.26 13.65
N SER A 114 1.54 34.96 13.82
CA SER A 114 1.11 34.40 15.11
C SER A 114 2.29 34.26 16.07
N ALA A 115 3.49 33.93 15.57
CA ALA A 115 4.72 33.96 16.36
C ALA A 115 5.11 35.38 16.80
N GLU A 116 4.94 36.38 15.91
CA GLU A 116 5.23 37.79 16.20
C GLU A 116 4.24 38.38 17.23
N GLN A 117 2.95 38.02 17.16
CA GLN A 117 1.94 38.39 18.15
C GLN A 117 2.14 37.71 19.51
N ALA A 118 2.65 36.47 19.53
CA ALA A 118 3.03 35.79 20.77
C ALA A 118 4.26 36.46 21.42
N ALA A 119 5.27 36.84 20.61
CA ALA A 119 6.46 37.54 21.05
C ALA A 119 6.18 38.97 21.58
N LEU A 120 5.12 39.63 21.11
CA LEU A 120 4.70 40.93 21.66
C LEU A 120 3.93 40.82 22.99
N LYS A 121 3.33 39.67 23.31
CA LYS A 121 2.59 39.45 24.58
C LYS A 121 3.51 39.08 25.74
N GLU A 122 4.59 38.35 25.48
CA GLU A 122 5.65 38.09 26.47
C GLU A 122 6.79 39.06 26.24
N GLY A 123 6.72 40.19 26.95
CA GLY A 123 7.68 41.27 26.87
C GLY A 123 9.13 40.77 26.89
N THR A 124 9.86 41.12 25.84
CA THR A 124 11.33 41.27 25.83
C THR A 124 12.09 40.12 26.47
N ASN A 125 12.09 38.95 25.85
CA ASN A 125 13.19 38.02 26.09
C ASN A 125 13.76 37.52 24.76
N LEU A 126 14.70 38.31 24.22
CA LEU A 126 15.47 38.00 23.02
C LEU A 126 16.21 36.66 23.16
N ASP A 127 16.42 36.18 24.39
CA ASP A 127 17.03 34.88 24.69
C ASP A 127 16.17 33.69 24.23
N PHE A 128 14.85 33.87 24.02
CA PHE A 128 13.97 32.80 23.49
C PHE A 128 14.29 32.48 22.02
N LEU A 129 14.88 33.41 21.28
CA LEU A 129 15.24 33.23 19.86
C LEU A 129 16.56 32.47 19.70
N ASP A 130 17.45 32.51 20.70
CA ASP A 130 18.76 31.87 20.68
C ASP A 130 18.72 30.36 20.96
N VAL A 131 17.59 29.84 21.47
CA VAL A 131 17.40 28.41 21.66
C VAL A 131 16.79 27.79 20.40
N PRO A 132 17.44 26.79 19.75
CA PRO A 132 16.88 26.13 18.58
C PRO A 132 15.47 25.58 18.81
N ALA A 133 14.58 25.72 17.82
CA ALA A 133 13.16 25.43 17.94
C ALA A 133 12.83 23.98 18.40
N PHE A 134 13.72 23.02 18.16
CA PHE A 134 13.53 21.63 18.56
C PHE A 134 13.64 21.40 20.08
N LEU A 135 14.41 22.23 20.80
CA LEU A 135 14.56 22.14 22.26
C LEU A 135 13.38 22.74 23.02
N ARG A 136 12.66 23.68 22.40
CA ARG A 136 11.53 24.37 23.04
C ARG A 136 10.31 23.46 23.21
N ARG A 137 10.08 22.55 22.26
CA ARG A 137 8.91 21.65 22.23
C ARG A 137 8.96 20.48 23.22
N GLN A 138 10.10 20.22 23.87
CA GLN A 138 10.24 19.10 24.82
C GLN A 138 9.92 19.49 26.27
N ALA A 139 9.77 20.78 26.56
CA ALA A 139 9.54 21.29 27.91
C ALA A 139 8.06 21.57 28.23
N ASP A 140 7.18 21.52 27.22
CA ASP A 140 5.72 21.58 27.33
C ASP A 140 5.09 20.18 27.24
#